data_AF-F2LSF3-F1
#
_entry.id   AF-F2LSF3-F1
#
_cell.length_a   1.000
_cell.length_b   1.000
_cell.length_c   1.000
_cell.angle_alpha   90.00
_cell.angle_beta   90.00
_cell.angle_gamma   90.00
#
_symmetry.space_group_name_H-M   'P 1'
#
loop_
_entity.id
_entity.type
_entity.pdbx_description
1 polymer ?
#
loop_
_entity_poly.entity_id
_entity_poly.type
_entity_poly.pdbx_seq_one_letter_code
_entity_poly.pdbx_strand_id
1 'polypeptide(L)'
;MSYHNGQLRASLTLKKTITEANVEAAFTPILGYFEQSYGHYVIDNSIGFADHTLEIVLDVRLSYSAGDAIRDFVANLHSLVAEPGYLEVYDFDTGDTESTIVPHFIGATAEDRARAQVTYGILQAEEWLAPVLGKAAMQQLAHTIRSLPITETA
;
A
#
# COMPACT_ATOMS: atom_id res chain seq x y z
N MET A 1 -6.28 7.44 -25.92
CA MET A 1 -6.34 7.28 -24.45
C MET A 1 -4.99 7.73 -23.92
N SER A 2 -4.95 8.62 -22.93
CA SER A 2 -3.69 8.99 -22.26
C SER A 2 -3.36 7.92 -21.23
N TYR A 3 -2.10 7.51 -21.19
CA TYR A 3 -1.57 6.62 -20.16
C TYR A 3 -0.38 7.33 -19.53
N HIS A 4 -0.23 7.14 -18.23
CA HIS A 4 0.83 7.74 -17.43
C HIS A 4 1.67 6.62 -16.82
N ASN A 5 2.97 6.84 -16.70
CA ASN A 5 3.81 5.90 -15.99
C ASN A 5 3.60 6.09 -14.49
N GLY A 6 3.49 4.99 -13.76
CA GLY A 6 3.35 4.99 -12.33
C GLY A 6 3.99 3.77 -11.71
N GLN A 7 3.87 3.66 -10.39
CA GLN A 7 4.39 2.53 -9.65
C GLN A 7 3.50 2.19 -8.47
N LEU A 8 3.35 0.91 -8.17
CA LEU A 8 2.73 0.44 -6.94
C LEU A 8 3.82 0.01 -5.97
N ARG A 9 3.78 0.51 -4.73
CA ARG A 9 4.72 0.11 -3.68
C ARG A 9 4.01 -0.33 -2.41
N ALA A 10 4.42 -1.47 -1.86
CA ALA A 10 3.96 -1.91 -0.55
C ALA A 10 4.94 -2.91 0.07
N SER A 11 4.98 -2.92 1.40
CA SER A 11 5.54 -4.01 2.20
C SER A 11 4.47 -4.41 3.21
N LEU A 12 3.95 -5.64 3.09
CA LEU A 12 2.79 -6.11 3.84
C LEU A 12 3.10 -7.39 4.61
N THR A 13 2.81 -7.38 5.91
CA THR A 13 2.84 -8.59 6.75
C THR A 13 1.60 -9.44 6.47
N LEU A 14 1.79 -10.66 6.00
CA LEU A 14 0.73 -11.62 5.66
C LEU A 14 0.46 -12.61 6.79
N LYS A 15 -0.75 -13.18 6.82
CA LYS A 15 -1.08 -14.27 7.75
C LYS A 15 -0.21 -15.48 7.44
N LYS A 16 0.17 -16.22 8.48
CA LYS A 16 1.03 -17.42 8.36
C LYS A 16 0.45 -18.52 7.46
N THR A 17 -0.86 -18.52 7.28
CA THR A 17 -1.57 -19.49 6.42
C THR A 17 -1.59 -19.11 4.94
N ILE A 18 -1.13 -17.90 4.58
CA ILE A 18 -1.12 -17.44 3.18
C ILE A 18 0.01 -18.13 2.43
N THR A 19 -0.34 -18.68 1.28
CA THR A 19 0.58 -19.31 0.33
C THR A 19 0.83 -18.41 -0.87
N GLU A 20 1.87 -18.70 -1.65
CA GLU A 20 2.14 -17.99 -2.90
C GLU A 20 0.95 -18.03 -3.87
N ALA A 21 0.24 -19.16 -3.95
CA ALA A 21 -0.97 -19.27 -4.76
C ALA A 21 -2.09 -18.31 -4.30
N ASN A 22 -2.19 -18.03 -3.00
CA ASN A 22 -3.15 -17.02 -2.50
C ASN A 22 -2.72 -15.60 -2.89
N VAL A 23 -1.40 -15.33 -2.87
CA VAL A 23 -0.83 -14.06 -3.30
C VAL A 23 -1.11 -13.88 -4.79
N GLU A 24 -0.70 -14.83 -5.64
CA GLU A 24 -0.96 -14.81 -7.09
C GLU A 24 -2.45 -14.58 -7.41
N ALA A 25 -3.35 -15.28 -6.72
CA ALA A 25 -4.79 -15.09 -6.87
C ALA A 25 -5.21 -13.63 -6.58
N ALA A 26 -4.65 -12.99 -5.56
CA ALA A 26 -4.96 -11.60 -5.24
C ALA A 26 -4.52 -10.62 -6.33
N PHE A 27 -3.42 -10.90 -7.04
CA PHE A 27 -2.92 -10.11 -8.17
C PHE A 27 -3.74 -10.26 -9.46
N THR A 28 -4.63 -11.26 -9.56
CA THR A 28 -5.41 -11.53 -10.80
C THR A 28 -6.04 -10.29 -11.45
N PRO A 29 -6.70 -9.35 -10.71
CA PRO A 29 -7.30 -8.17 -11.33
C PRO A 29 -6.29 -7.29 -12.06
N ILE A 30 -5.09 -7.14 -11.49
CA ILE A 30 -4.07 -6.24 -12.02
C ILE A 30 -3.21 -6.88 -13.10
N LEU A 31 -2.94 -8.19 -12.98
CA LEU A 31 -2.25 -8.98 -14.00
C LEU A 31 -3.08 -9.06 -15.29
N GLY A 32 -4.39 -9.24 -15.17
CA GLY A 32 -5.31 -9.20 -16.30
C GLY A 32 -5.30 -7.86 -17.02
N TYR A 33 -5.09 -6.76 -16.30
CA TYR A 33 -5.00 -5.41 -16.86
C TYR A 33 -3.67 -5.15 -17.58
N PHE A 34 -2.55 -5.63 -17.03
CA PHE A 34 -1.22 -5.44 -17.63
C PHE A 34 -0.84 -6.49 -18.67
N GLU A 35 -1.67 -7.52 -18.86
CA GLU A 35 -1.42 -8.64 -19.79
C GLU A 35 -0.09 -9.36 -19.50
N GLN A 36 0.32 -9.41 -18.22
CA GLN A 36 1.53 -10.08 -17.75
C GLN A 36 1.19 -11.16 -16.73
N SER A 37 2.00 -12.22 -16.66
CA SER A 37 1.82 -13.28 -15.66
C SER A 37 2.45 -12.88 -14.32
N TYR A 38 1.94 -13.46 -13.23
CA TYR A 38 2.53 -13.28 -11.90
C TYR A 38 4.02 -13.65 -11.88
N GLY A 39 4.37 -14.77 -12.51
CA GLY A 39 5.76 -15.24 -12.59
C GLY A 39 6.71 -14.29 -13.30
N HIS A 40 6.23 -13.44 -14.23
CA HIS A 40 7.05 -12.38 -14.82
C HIS A 40 7.57 -11.42 -13.75
N TYR A 41 6.67 -10.96 -12.89
CA TYR A 41 6.96 -10.00 -11.82
C TYR A 41 7.71 -10.59 -10.62
N VAL A 42 7.68 -11.92 -10.47
CA VAL A 42 8.56 -12.59 -9.49
C VAL A 42 9.98 -12.66 -10.02
N ILE A 43 10.16 -12.95 -11.32
CA ILE A 43 11.49 -13.08 -11.95
C ILE A 43 12.22 -11.74 -12.03
N ASP A 44 11.51 -10.64 -12.29
CA ASP A 44 12.09 -9.29 -12.34
C ASP A 44 12.28 -8.65 -10.93
N ASN A 45 11.84 -9.33 -9.87
CA ASN A 45 11.84 -8.89 -8.46
C ASN A 45 10.87 -7.75 -8.14
N SER A 46 9.86 -7.49 -8.98
CA SER A 46 8.77 -6.56 -8.67
C SER A 46 7.77 -7.10 -7.64
N ILE A 47 7.68 -8.42 -7.47
CA ILE A 47 6.91 -9.08 -6.42
C ILE A 47 7.84 -10.03 -5.65
N GLY A 48 7.97 -9.79 -4.36
CA GLY A 48 8.70 -10.67 -3.44
C GLY A 48 7.77 -11.25 -2.39
N PHE A 49 7.86 -12.56 -2.15
CA PHE A 49 7.16 -13.20 -1.03
C PHE A 49 8.13 -14.09 -0.26
N ALA A 50 8.50 -13.67 0.95
CA ALA A 50 9.40 -14.39 1.84
C ALA A 50 9.05 -14.10 3.30
N ASP A 51 9.18 -15.09 4.17
CA ASP A 51 8.99 -14.94 5.63
C ASP A 51 7.67 -14.28 6.04
N HIS A 52 6.59 -14.55 5.29
CA HIS A 52 5.27 -13.93 5.43
C HIS A 52 5.23 -12.43 5.15
N THR A 53 6.24 -11.87 4.50
CA THR A 53 6.23 -10.51 3.99
C THR A 53 6.01 -10.53 2.48
N LEU A 54 5.06 -9.72 2.02
CA LEU A 54 4.82 -9.43 0.62
C LEU A 54 5.40 -8.05 0.28
N GLU A 55 6.42 -8.04 -0.57
CA GLU A 55 7.03 -6.85 -1.15
C GLU A 55 6.48 -6.62 -2.55
N ILE A 56 6.10 -5.38 -2.84
CA ILE A 56 5.53 -4.96 -4.12
C ILE A 56 6.29 -3.72 -4.58
N VAL A 57 6.88 -3.79 -5.77
CA VAL A 57 7.43 -2.66 -6.51
C VAL A 57 7.11 -2.88 -7.99
N LEU A 58 5.87 -2.57 -8.37
CA LEU A 58 5.35 -2.82 -9.71
C LEU A 58 5.32 -1.55 -10.55
N ASP A 59 6.05 -1.53 -11.65
CA ASP A 59 5.91 -0.48 -12.66
C ASP A 59 4.62 -0.69 -13.46
N VAL A 60 3.80 0.36 -13.51
CA VAL A 60 2.45 0.27 -14.06
C VAL A 60 2.16 1.40 -15.05
N ARG A 61 1.27 1.13 -16.00
CA ARG A 61 0.66 2.17 -16.83
C ARG A 61 -0.69 2.56 -16.24
N LEU A 62 -0.74 3.72 -15.64
CA LEU A 62 -1.94 4.29 -15.06
C LEU A 62 -2.81 4.89 -16.17
N SER A 63 -4.11 4.64 -16.08
CA SER A 63 -5.13 5.33 -16.86
C SER A 63 -6.42 5.34 -16.04
N TYR A 64 -7.47 6.00 -16.54
CA TYR A 64 -8.76 6.02 -15.87
C TYR A 64 -9.29 4.61 -15.54
N SER A 65 -9.09 3.63 -16.43
CA SER A 65 -9.53 2.25 -16.20
C SER A 65 -8.62 1.45 -15.26
N ALA A 66 -7.39 1.91 -15.01
CA ALA A 66 -6.48 1.25 -14.05
C ALA A 66 -6.99 1.39 -12.61
N GLY A 67 -7.78 2.44 -12.31
CA GLY A 67 -8.32 2.69 -10.97
C GLY A 67 -9.22 1.55 -10.47
N ASP A 68 -10.04 0.95 -11.35
CA ASP A 68 -10.87 -0.19 -10.99
C ASP A 68 -10.01 -1.43 -10.68
N ALA A 69 -9.01 -1.72 -11.52
CA ALA A 69 -8.10 -2.86 -11.32
C ALA A 69 -7.28 -2.72 -10.02
N ILE A 70 -6.80 -1.51 -9.71
CA ILE A 70 -6.08 -1.21 -8.46
C ILE A 70 -7.01 -1.36 -7.26
N ARG A 71 -8.24 -0.84 -7.33
CA ARG A 71 -9.23 -0.99 -6.24
C ARG A 71 -9.53 -2.45 -5.96
N ASP A 72 -9.78 -3.24 -7.00
CA ASP A 72 -10.12 -4.66 -6.86
C ASP A 72 -8.92 -5.47 -6.36
N PHE A 73 -7.70 -5.11 -6.80
CA PHE A 73 -6.46 -5.65 -6.25
C PHE A 73 -6.30 -5.35 -4.75
N VAL A 74 -6.46 -4.08 -4.33
CA VAL A 74 -6.42 -3.68 -2.93
C VAL A 74 -7.45 -4.43 -2.09
N ALA A 75 -8.67 -4.62 -2.61
CA ALA A 75 -9.72 -5.37 -1.95
C ALA A 75 -9.31 -6.83 -1.67
N ASN A 76 -8.61 -7.46 -2.61
CA ASN A 76 -8.11 -8.83 -2.42
C ASN A 76 -7.04 -8.92 -1.32
N LEU A 77 -6.18 -7.90 -1.19
CA LEU A 77 -5.11 -7.88 -0.19
C LEU A 77 -5.62 -7.84 1.25
N HIS A 78 -6.79 -7.24 1.51
CA HIS A 78 -7.36 -7.13 2.86
C HIS A 78 -7.49 -8.47 3.60
N SER A 79 -7.82 -9.53 2.86
CA SER A 79 -8.02 -10.86 3.45
C SER A 79 -6.70 -11.58 3.78
N LEU A 80 -5.59 -11.15 3.17
CA LEU A 80 -4.29 -11.80 3.25
C LEU A 80 -3.44 -11.28 4.41
N VAL A 81 -3.58 -10.00 4.76
CA VAL A 81 -2.70 -9.34 5.73
C VAL A 81 -2.94 -9.81 7.16
N ALA A 82 -1.86 -10.01 7.91
CA ALA A 82 -1.89 -10.26 9.35
C ALA A 82 -1.99 -8.95 10.15
N GLU A 83 -1.45 -7.87 9.60
CA GLU A 83 -1.34 -6.57 10.25
C GLU A 83 -1.84 -5.47 9.32
N PRO A 84 -2.33 -4.34 9.86
CA PRO A 84 -2.61 -3.16 9.07
C PRO A 84 -1.39 -2.69 8.27
N GLY A 85 -1.59 -2.34 7.01
CA GLY A 85 -0.54 -1.85 6.13
C GLY A 85 -1.08 -0.90 5.07
N TYR A 86 -0.24 -0.51 4.13
CA TYR A 86 -0.64 0.40 3.05
C TYR A 86 0.06 0.03 1.75
N LEU A 87 -0.56 0.44 0.65
CA LEU A 87 -0.01 0.40 -0.69
C LEU A 87 -0.03 1.81 -1.26
N GLU A 88 1.12 2.29 -1.72
CA GLU A 88 1.25 3.59 -2.38
C GLU A 88 1.13 3.42 -3.89
N VAL A 89 0.31 4.25 -4.52
CA VAL A 89 0.26 4.42 -5.96
C VAL A 89 1.00 5.70 -6.30
N TYR A 90 2.14 5.57 -6.97
CA TYR A 90 2.89 6.67 -7.52
C TYR A 90 2.41 6.99 -8.93
N ASP A 91 2.01 8.22 -9.18
CA ASP A 91 1.75 8.74 -10.54
C ASP A 91 2.85 9.72 -10.93
N PHE A 92 3.69 9.33 -11.89
CA PHE A 92 4.87 10.10 -12.27
C PHE A 92 4.62 11.18 -13.32
N ASP A 93 3.41 11.27 -13.89
CA ASP A 93 3.09 12.20 -14.98
C ASP A 93 2.07 13.28 -14.56
N THR A 94 1.92 13.51 -13.26
CA THR A 94 1.09 14.61 -12.77
C THR A 94 1.88 15.90 -12.93
N GLY A 95 1.48 16.75 -13.89
CA GLY A 95 1.84 18.18 -13.89
C GLY A 95 1.34 18.96 -12.66
N ASP A 96 0.94 18.23 -11.62
CA ASP A 96 0.41 18.61 -10.32
C ASP A 96 1.16 17.77 -9.27
N THR A 97 2.05 18.41 -8.52
CA THR A 97 2.95 17.77 -7.54
C THR A 97 2.24 17.33 -6.27
N GLU A 98 0.97 17.72 -6.06
CA GLU A 98 0.20 17.33 -4.87
C GLU A 98 -0.51 15.98 -5.04
N SER A 99 -0.54 15.43 -6.26
CA SER A 99 -1.25 14.19 -6.62
C SER A 99 -0.32 12.98 -6.88
N THR A 100 0.99 13.11 -6.62
CA THR A 100 2.00 12.13 -7.04
C THR A 100 1.95 10.80 -6.27
N ILE A 101 1.40 10.78 -5.04
CA ILE A 101 1.34 9.57 -4.20
C ILE A 101 -0.06 9.42 -3.61
N VAL A 102 -0.75 8.34 -3.96
CA VAL A 102 -2.08 8.00 -3.43
C VAL A 102 -1.98 6.74 -2.57
N PRO A 103 -2.09 6.85 -1.23
CA PRO A 103 -2.05 5.68 -0.36
C PRO A 103 -3.41 4.97 -0.30
N HIS A 104 -3.36 3.64 -0.34
CA HIS A 104 -4.49 2.74 -0.12
C HIS A 104 -4.24 1.93 1.15
N PHE A 105 -5.14 2.02 2.13
CA PHE A 105 -4.98 1.38 3.43
C PHE A 105 -5.55 -0.04 3.42
N ILE A 106 -4.74 -0.99 3.90
CA ILE A 106 -5.01 -2.42 3.83
C ILE A 106 -5.19 -2.97 5.24
N GLY A 107 -6.28 -3.70 5.46
CA GLY A 107 -6.59 -4.31 6.75
C GLY A 107 -7.82 -5.21 6.65
N ALA A 108 -7.88 -6.24 7.49
CA ALA A 108 -8.97 -7.21 7.49
C ALA A 108 -10.31 -6.58 7.89
N THR A 109 -10.28 -5.58 8.77
CA THR A 109 -11.46 -4.83 9.24
C THR A 109 -11.38 -3.35 8.85
N ALA A 110 -12.49 -2.62 9.00
CA ALA A 110 -12.50 -1.16 8.82
C ALA A 110 -11.59 -0.45 9.84
N GLU A 111 -11.61 -0.93 11.08
CA GLU A 111 -10.73 -0.45 12.15
C GLU A 111 -9.25 -0.65 11.79
N ASP A 112 -8.87 -1.81 11.24
CA ASP A 112 -7.49 -2.05 10.78
C ASP A 112 -7.07 -1.06 9.70
N ARG A 113 -7.93 -0.78 8.72
CA ARG A 113 -7.64 0.20 7.66
C ARG A 113 -7.46 1.60 8.23
N ALA A 114 -8.28 1.99 9.20
CA ALA A 114 -8.12 3.26 9.90
C ALA A 114 -6.82 3.29 10.74
N ARG A 115 -6.41 2.18 11.37
CA ARG A 115 -5.11 2.04 12.05
C ARG A 115 -3.93 2.20 11.09
N ALA A 116 -4.03 1.61 9.90
CA ALA A 116 -3.03 1.79 8.85
C ALA A 116 -2.93 3.26 8.41
N GLN A 117 -4.07 3.94 8.23
CA GLN A 117 -4.10 5.38 7.92
C GLN A 117 -3.42 6.23 8.98
N VAL A 118 -3.69 5.99 10.25
CA VAL A 118 -3.02 6.69 11.36
C VAL A 118 -1.52 6.43 11.34
N THR A 119 -1.11 5.17 11.13
CA THR A 119 0.31 4.78 11.09
C THR A 119 1.04 5.47 9.94
N TYR A 120 0.43 5.48 8.75
CA TYR A 120 0.94 6.19 7.59
C TYR A 120 1.06 7.70 7.85
N GLY A 121 0.03 8.33 8.42
CA GLY A 121 0.06 9.74 8.75
C GLY A 121 1.16 10.12 9.75
N ILE A 122 1.43 9.26 10.74
CA ILE A 122 2.56 9.44 11.66
C ILE A 122 3.89 9.37 10.91
N LEU A 123 4.05 8.42 9.99
CA LEU A 123 5.27 8.26 9.18
C LEU A 123 5.52 9.48 8.29
N GLN A 124 4.47 9.99 7.64
CA GLN A 124 4.55 11.23 6.85
C GLN A 124 4.89 12.44 7.73
N ALA A 125 4.30 12.55 8.92
CA ALA A 125 4.61 13.63 9.85
C ALA A 125 6.04 13.55 10.39
N GLU A 126 6.56 12.35 10.64
CA GLU A 126 7.91 12.12 11.13
C GLU A 126 8.97 12.70 10.19
N GLU A 127 8.79 12.61 8.87
CA GLU A 127 9.69 13.16 7.86
C GLU A 127 9.97 14.66 8.07
N TRP A 128 8.92 15.43 8.37
CA TRP A 128 9.00 16.89 8.51
C TRP A 128 9.24 17.35 9.95
N LEU A 129 8.67 16.64 10.93
CA LEU A 129 8.66 17.07 12.32
C LEU A 129 9.85 16.54 13.12
N ALA A 130 10.36 15.34 12.84
CA ALA A 130 11.48 14.78 13.60
C ALA A 130 12.76 15.62 13.54
N PRO A 131 13.14 16.25 12.40
CA PRO A 131 14.30 17.15 12.35
C PRO A 131 14.18 18.39 13.24
N VAL A 132 12.95 18.85 13.53
CA VAL A 132 12.68 20.07 14.29
C VAL A 132 12.44 19.76 15.77
N LEU A 133 11.65 18.74 16.07
CA LEU A 133 11.25 18.36 17.44
C LEU A 133 12.24 17.42 18.11
N GLY A 134 13.04 16.70 17.32
CA GLY A 134 13.90 15.62 17.79
C GLY A 134 13.16 14.29 17.96
N LYS A 135 13.92 13.18 17.90
CA LYS A 135 13.37 11.81 17.90
C LYS A 135 12.49 11.50 19.11
N ALA A 136 12.90 11.92 20.31
CA ALA A 136 12.17 11.62 21.54
C ALA A 136 10.78 12.29 21.57
N ALA A 137 10.69 13.56 21.14
CA ALA A 137 9.43 14.27 21.06
C ALA A 137 8.51 13.67 19.98
N MET A 138 9.07 13.28 18.83
CA MET A 138 8.30 12.62 17.77
C MET A 138 7.75 11.26 18.23
N GLN A 139 8.54 10.46 18.96
CA GLN A 139 8.08 9.20 19.55
C GLN A 139 6.94 9.41 20.54
N GLN A 140 7.02 10.44 21.38
CA GLN A 140 5.95 10.78 22.31
C GLN A 140 4.67 11.19 21.58
N LEU A 141 4.79 12.04 20.55
CA LEU A 141 3.65 12.44 19.71
C LEU A 141 2.99 11.23 19.04
N ALA A 142 3.78 10.36 18.43
CA ALA A 142 3.30 9.13 17.79
C ALA A 142 2.60 8.20 18.80
N HIS A 143 3.13 8.08 20.03
CA HIS A 143 2.48 7.32 21.09
C HIS A 143 1.13 7.92 21.48
N THR A 144 1.06 9.25 21.67
CA THR A 144 -0.18 9.95 21.98
C THR A 144 -1.22 9.75 20.89
N ILE A 145 -0.87 9.93 19.61
CA ILE A 145 -1.80 9.74 18.48
C ILE A 145 -2.35 8.31 18.45
N ARG A 146 -1.50 7.29 18.61
CA ARG A 146 -1.92 5.88 18.61
C ARG A 146 -2.84 5.51 19.78
N SER A 147 -2.81 6.28 20.87
CA SER A 147 -3.67 6.07 22.05
C SER A 147 -5.05 6.70 21.91
N LEU A 148 -5.26 7.57 20.91
CA LEU A 148 -6.55 8.20 20.66
C LEU A 148 -7.55 7.17 20.10
N PRO A 149 -8.84 7.29 20.42
CA PRO A 149 -9.87 6.45 19.83
C PRO A 149 -9.94 6.68 18.32
N ILE A 150 -10.07 5.59 17.57
CA ILE A 150 -10.26 5.66 16.12
C ILE A 150 -11.74 5.88 15.87
N THR A 151 -12.07 7.05 15.33
CA THR A 151 -13.43 7.34 14.88
C THR A 151 -13.63 6.78 13.48
N GLU A 152 -14.64 5.92 13.30
CA GLU A 152 -15.07 5.42 11.99
C GLU A 152 -15.76 6.52 11.15
N THR A 153 -15.14 7.70 10.98
CA THR A 153 -15.74 8.76 10.15
C THR A 153 -14.70 9.74 9.61
N ALA A 154 -14.54 9.74 8.29
CA ALA A 154 -14.72 10.92 7.45
C ALA A 154 -15.35 10.46 6.13
#